data_AF-A0A452Z3I1-F1
#
_entry.id   AF-A0A452Z3I1-F1
#
_cell.length_a   1.000
_cell.length_b   1.000
_cell.length_c   1.000
_cell.angle_alpha   90.00
_cell.angle_beta   90.00
_cell.angle_gamma   90.00
#
_symmetry.space_group_name_H-M   'P 1'
#
loop_
_entity.id
_entity.type
_entity.pdbx_description
1 polymer ?
#
loop_
_entity_poly.entity_id
_entity_poly.type
_entity_poly.pdbx_seq_one_letter_code
_entity_poly.pdbx_strand_id
1 'polypeptide(L)'
;QGILVSGNGWANPATVDVIYDVLHMMGRDDIPVGLGKITALGAPDLGCEYVKAIPHGSGGFLDTDTLFGLAWVLPRSPRRYTAENSVKYGAPRDTARPELRQPLAFEVWQHIREELKPTDKITILTNGPLTNIANIILSDPKAESVIERIFIVGSHLAGGNGDRGNVFTVPSNKFSEFNFFLDPQAAKAVVESGLDITLIPLRAQRQVDSFKEVTRSLCTAEKTPESSFAYQLLLSMQKLQKNNQAYHHIV
;
A
#
# COMPACT_ATOMS: atom_id res chain seq x y z
N GLN A 1 -8.62 -4.86 10.84
CA GLN A 1 -9.29 -6.16 10.58
C GLN A 1 -8.57 -6.95 9.49
N GLY A 2 -8.06 -6.33 8.43
CA GLY A 2 -7.15 -6.99 7.49
C GLY A 2 -6.26 -5.98 6.76
N ILE A 3 -5.32 -6.48 5.96
CA ILE A 3 -4.44 -5.68 5.12
C ILE A 3 -4.61 -6.10 3.66
N LEU A 4 -4.88 -5.14 2.78
CA LEU A 4 -5.05 -5.39 1.34
C LEU A 4 -3.87 -4.76 0.59
N VAL A 5 -3.03 -5.57 -0.03
CA VAL A 5 -1.82 -5.13 -0.72
C VAL A 5 -2.14 -4.81 -2.18
N SER A 6 -1.82 -3.61 -2.65
CA SER A 6 -1.93 -3.25 -4.07
C SER A 6 -0.66 -3.68 -4.80
N GLY A 7 -0.79 -4.52 -5.84
CA GLY A 7 0.36 -5.02 -6.61
C GLY A 7 0.77 -4.13 -7.78
N ASN A 8 0.00 -3.08 -8.06
CA ASN A 8 0.22 -2.12 -9.16
C ASN A 8 0.89 -0.81 -8.68
N GLY A 9 1.47 -0.79 -7.48
CA GLY A 9 2.19 0.35 -6.92
C GLY A 9 3.68 0.08 -6.72
N TRP A 10 4.26 0.66 -5.66
CA TRP A 10 5.67 0.48 -5.28
C TRP A 10 5.96 -0.90 -4.73
N ALA A 11 4.96 -1.55 -4.15
CA ALA A 11 5.06 -2.91 -3.66
C ALA A 11 4.90 -3.90 -4.83
N ASN A 12 5.67 -4.99 -4.77
CA ASN A 12 5.46 -6.17 -5.58
C ASN A 12 4.83 -7.27 -4.69
N PRO A 13 4.36 -8.40 -5.26
CA PRO A 13 3.80 -9.49 -4.45
C PRO A 13 4.72 -10.00 -3.33
N ALA A 14 6.05 -9.92 -3.49
CA ALA A 14 7.00 -10.35 -2.47
C ALA A 14 7.05 -9.41 -1.24
N THR A 15 6.47 -8.20 -1.33
CA THR A 15 6.29 -7.31 -0.17
C THR A 15 5.37 -7.92 0.90
N VAL A 16 4.54 -8.91 0.54
CA VAL A 16 3.68 -9.60 1.52
C VAL A 16 4.50 -10.27 2.64
N ASP A 17 5.69 -10.79 2.34
CA ASP A 17 6.55 -11.39 3.38
C ASP A 17 6.99 -10.37 4.41
N VAL A 18 7.29 -9.13 3.99
CA VAL A 18 7.65 -8.03 4.90
C VAL A 18 6.47 -7.70 5.81
N ILE A 19 5.25 -7.69 5.28
CA ILE A 19 4.03 -7.46 6.08
C ILE A 19 3.85 -8.57 7.10
N TYR A 20 4.07 -9.84 6.73
CA TYR A 20 4.03 -10.95 7.67
C TYR A 20 5.09 -10.83 8.77
N ASP A 21 6.32 -10.47 8.43
CA ASP A 21 7.39 -10.31 9.41
C ASP A 21 7.11 -9.13 10.38
N VAL A 22 6.51 -8.03 9.89
CA VAL A 22 6.04 -6.92 10.75
C VAL A 22 4.88 -7.35 11.65
N LEU A 23 3.87 -8.05 11.12
CA LEU A 23 2.74 -8.54 11.90
C LEU A 23 3.19 -9.53 12.98
N HIS A 24 4.14 -10.40 12.64
CA HIS A 24 4.72 -11.35 13.59
C HIS A 24 5.48 -10.64 14.71
N MET A 25 6.28 -9.61 14.39
CA MET A 25 6.92 -8.75 15.39
C MET A 25 5.91 -8.12 16.35
N MET A 26 4.74 -7.73 15.86
CA MET A 26 3.65 -7.15 16.65
C MET A 26 2.81 -8.19 17.42
N GLY A 27 3.08 -9.50 17.25
CA GLY A 27 2.24 -10.56 17.78
C GLY A 27 0.84 -10.61 17.15
N ARG A 28 0.70 -10.15 15.90
CA ARG A 28 -0.56 -9.99 15.16
C ARG A 28 -0.67 -10.89 13.93
N ASP A 29 -0.19 -12.12 14.06
CA ASP A 29 -0.32 -13.14 13.01
C ASP A 29 -1.78 -13.47 12.66
N ASP A 30 -2.74 -13.08 13.52
CA ASP A 30 -4.19 -13.19 13.32
C ASP A 30 -4.72 -12.30 12.17
N ILE A 31 -4.00 -11.25 11.79
CA ILE A 31 -4.50 -10.31 10.78
C ILE A 31 -4.37 -10.93 9.36
N PRO A 32 -5.48 -11.13 8.62
CA PRO A 32 -5.42 -11.61 7.25
C PRO A 32 -4.80 -10.57 6.32
N VAL A 33 -3.98 -11.03 5.36
CA VAL A 33 -3.35 -10.19 4.34
C VAL A 33 -3.73 -10.73 2.98
N GLY A 34 -4.28 -9.87 2.13
CA GLY A 34 -4.76 -10.23 0.81
C GLY A 34 -4.00 -9.50 -0.29
N LEU A 35 -3.60 -10.20 -1.33
CA LEU A 35 -2.92 -9.65 -2.50
C LEU A 35 -3.94 -9.18 -3.55
N GLY A 36 -3.84 -7.92 -3.92
CA GLY A 36 -4.65 -7.28 -4.96
C GLY A 36 -4.15 -7.55 -6.38
N LYS A 37 -4.79 -6.90 -7.36
CA LYS A 37 -4.31 -6.94 -8.74
C LYS A 37 -2.94 -6.26 -8.88
N ILE A 38 -2.14 -6.78 -9.80
CA ILE A 38 -0.83 -6.20 -10.19
C ILE A 38 -0.95 -5.16 -11.31
N THR A 39 -2.15 -5.02 -11.88
CA THR A 39 -2.49 -4.09 -12.96
C THR A 39 -3.58 -3.12 -12.51
N ALA A 40 -3.62 -1.95 -13.16
CA ALA A 40 -4.69 -0.97 -12.96
C ALA A 40 -6.05 -1.51 -13.44
N LEU A 41 -7.14 -0.93 -12.93
CA LEU A 41 -8.50 -1.27 -13.32
C LEU A 41 -8.69 -1.08 -14.84
N GLY A 42 -9.27 -2.10 -15.48
CA GLY A 42 -9.53 -2.09 -16.93
C GLY A 42 -8.30 -2.34 -17.80
N ALA A 43 -7.10 -2.48 -17.24
CA ALA A 43 -5.93 -2.90 -18.00
C ALA A 43 -6.04 -4.40 -18.35
N PRO A 44 -5.83 -4.79 -19.62
CA PRO A 44 -5.81 -6.20 -20.00
C PRO A 44 -4.63 -6.93 -19.36
N ASP A 45 -4.81 -8.22 -19.03
CA ASP A 45 -3.74 -9.09 -18.50
C ASP A 45 -2.72 -9.52 -19.60
N LEU A 46 -2.57 -8.73 -20.68
CA LEU A 46 -1.84 -9.10 -21.89
C LEU A 46 -0.55 -8.27 -22.09
N GLY A 47 0.59 -8.98 -22.13
CA GLY A 47 1.82 -8.57 -22.85
C GLY A 47 2.83 -7.69 -22.10
N CYS A 48 4.12 -7.97 -22.32
CA CYS A 48 5.29 -7.33 -21.69
C CYS A 48 5.55 -5.85 -22.07
N GLU A 49 4.63 -5.16 -22.75
CA GLU A 49 4.79 -3.76 -23.15
C GLU A 49 3.96 -2.83 -22.25
N TYR A 50 4.32 -2.76 -20.98
CA TYR A 50 3.79 -1.74 -20.06
C TYR A 50 4.92 -0.88 -19.53
N VAL A 51 4.83 0.43 -19.77
CA VAL A 51 5.75 1.41 -19.20
C VAL A 51 5.30 1.72 -17.78
N LYS A 52 6.11 1.31 -16.80
CA LYS A 52 5.87 1.62 -15.39
C LYS A 52 6.20 3.08 -15.12
N ALA A 53 5.28 3.77 -14.43
CA ALA A 53 5.50 5.14 -13.97
C ALA A 53 6.53 5.21 -12.84
N ILE A 54 6.64 4.16 -12.02
CA ILE A 54 7.63 4.05 -10.96
C ILE A 54 8.98 3.70 -11.61
N PRO A 55 10.02 4.52 -11.44
CA PRO A 55 11.31 4.28 -12.07
C PRO A 55 12.03 3.10 -11.42
N HIS A 56 12.95 2.45 -12.14
CA HIS A 56 13.81 1.42 -11.54
C HIS A 56 14.85 1.99 -10.56
N GLY A 57 15.23 3.25 -10.72
CA GLY A 57 16.27 3.91 -9.92
C GLY A 57 15.74 4.63 -8.68
N SER A 58 16.46 5.70 -8.30
CA SER A 58 16.11 6.63 -7.23
C SER A 58 14.67 7.12 -7.34
N GLY A 59 13.94 7.14 -6.22
CA GLY A 59 12.53 7.53 -6.19
C GLY A 59 11.59 6.45 -6.70
N GLY A 60 12.06 5.20 -6.79
CA GLY A 60 11.30 4.06 -7.27
C GLY A 60 11.82 2.72 -6.73
N PHE A 61 12.11 1.76 -7.59
CA PHE A 61 12.41 0.39 -7.15
C PHE A 61 13.72 0.25 -6.39
N LEU A 62 14.71 1.15 -6.57
CA LEU A 62 15.90 1.17 -5.71
C LEU A 62 15.54 1.37 -4.23
N ASP A 63 14.57 2.25 -3.95
CA ASP A 63 14.12 2.51 -2.58
C ASP A 63 13.37 1.28 -2.04
N THR A 64 12.58 0.63 -2.90
CA THR A 64 11.84 -0.59 -2.56
C THR A 64 12.80 -1.73 -2.20
N ASP A 65 13.86 -1.93 -2.99
CA ASP A 65 14.90 -2.94 -2.73
C ASP A 65 15.66 -2.64 -1.44
N THR A 66 15.90 -1.35 -1.16
CA THR A 66 16.51 -0.91 0.11
C THR A 66 15.63 -1.27 1.29
N LEU A 67 14.34 -0.97 1.23
CA LEU A 67 13.37 -1.32 2.28
C LEU A 67 13.25 -2.84 2.44
N PHE A 68 13.26 -3.59 1.34
CA PHE A 68 13.28 -5.04 1.36
C PHE A 68 14.53 -5.59 2.05
N GLY A 69 15.71 -5.02 1.76
CA GLY A 69 16.95 -5.35 2.44
C GLY A 69 16.90 -5.04 3.95
N LEU A 70 16.32 -3.91 4.33
CA LEU A 70 16.17 -3.52 5.73
C LEU A 70 15.16 -4.40 6.48
N ALA A 71 14.19 -5.00 5.79
CA ALA A 71 13.23 -5.92 6.41
C ALA A 71 13.89 -7.18 6.99
N TRP A 72 15.13 -7.51 6.61
CA TRP A 72 15.86 -8.65 7.17
C TRP A 72 16.13 -8.56 8.68
N VAL A 73 15.99 -7.38 9.28
CA VAL A 73 16.11 -7.22 10.75
C VAL A 73 14.86 -7.68 11.50
N LEU A 74 13.74 -7.89 10.79
CA LEU A 74 12.48 -8.34 11.39
C LEU A 74 12.55 -9.83 11.76
N PRO A 75 11.81 -10.26 12.79
CA PRO A 75 11.66 -11.68 13.08
C PRO A 75 10.93 -12.36 11.92
N ARG A 76 11.39 -13.55 11.55
CA ARG A 76 10.77 -14.32 10.47
C ARG A 76 9.43 -14.88 10.92
N SER A 77 8.35 -14.40 10.30
CA SER A 77 7.02 -14.97 10.41
C SER A 77 7.00 -16.43 9.91
N PRO A 78 6.16 -17.29 10.53
CA PRO A 78 5.84 -18.60 10.00
C PRO A 78 5.00 -18.52 8.72
N ARG A 79 4.35 -17.39 8.44
CA ARG A 79 3.60 -17.14 7.19
C ARG A 79 4.55 -16.73 6.08
N ARG A 80 4.32 -17.21 4.86
CA ARG A 80 5.09 -16.83 3.67
C ARG A 80 4.20 -16.65 2.46
N TYR A 81 4.63 -15.75 1.59
CA TYR A 81 4.05 -15.55 0.27
C TYR A 81 4.22 -16.81 -0.58
N THR A 82 3.15 -17.18 -1.27
CA THR A 82 3.14 -18.25 -2.27
C THR A 82 2.62 -17.72 -3.59
N ALA A 83 3.27 -18.04 -4.69
CA ALA A 83 2.93 -17.52 -6.02
C ALA A 83 1.61 -18.09 -6.60
N GLU A 84 1.06 -19.14 -6.02
CA GLU A 84 -0.21 -19.72 -6.43
C GLU A 84 -1.39 -18.87 -5.95
N ASN A 85 -2.09 -18.25 -6.91
CA ASN A 85 -3.31 -17.47 -6.66
C ASN A 85 -4.55 -18.40 -6.60
N SER A 86 -5.67 -17.89 -6.06
CA SER A 86 -6.89 -18.69 -5.76
C SER A 86 -7.49 -19.48 -6.93
N VAL A 87 -7.83 -20.75 -6.66
CA VAL A 87 -8.56 -21.66 -7.57
C VAL A 87 -9.97 -21.16 -7.92
N LYS A 88 -10.63 -20.40 -7.02
CA LYS A 88 -12.00 -19.89 -7.24
C LYS A 88 -12.09 -18.86 -8.37
N TYR A 89 -10.95 -18.23 -8.73
CA TYR A 89 -10.89 -17.12 -9.68
C TYR A 89 -9.84 -17.33 -10.79
N GLY A 90 -9.44 -18.58 -11.09
CA GLY A 90 -8.81 -18.94 -12.37
C GLY A 90 -7.30 -19.18 -12.42
N ALA A 91 -6.64 -19.58 -11.33
CA ALA A 91 -5.22 -19.97 -11.38
C ALA A 91 -4.99 -21.51 -11.38
N PRO A 92 -3.89 -22.02 -11.99
CA PRO A 92 -3.57 -23.45 -12.01
C PRO A 92 -3.08 -23.96 -10.65
N ARG A 93 -3.42 -25.21 -10.33
CA ARG A 93 -2.98 -25.94 -9.11
C ARG A 93 -1.47 -26.22 -9.15
N ASP A 94 -0.71 -25.94 -8.09
CA ASP A 94 0.07 -27.02 -7.48
C ASP A 94 -0.80 -27.75 -6.45
N THR A 95 -0.56 -29.06 -6.34
CA THR A 95 -1.57 -30.08 -6.00
C THR A 95 -1.42 -30.65 -4.58
N ALA A 96 -0.56 -30.06 -3.73
CA ALA A 96 -0.23 -30.68 -2.44
C ALA A 96 -0.86 -30.02 -1.19
N ARG A 97 -0.98 -28.68 -1.13
CA ARG A 97 -1.36 -27.93 0.11
C ARG A 97 -2.13 -26.63 -0.21
N PRO A 98 -3.36 -26.69 -0.75
CA PRO A 98 -4.13 -25.51 -1.17
C PRO A 98 -4.47 -24.50 -0.05
N GLU A 99 -4.31 -24.89 1.21
CA GLU A 99 -4.44 -24.02 2.40
C GLU A 99 -3.28 -23.05 2.61
N LEU A 100 -2.13 -23.25 1.96
CA LEU A 100 -0.94 -22.40 2.11
C LEU A 100 -0.85 -21.28 1.07
N ARG A 101 -1.88 -21.12 0.22
CA ARG A 101 -1.87 -20.10 -0.85
C ARG A 101 -1.97 -18.67 -0.32
N GLN A 102 -1.52 -17.70 -1.11
CA GLN A 102 -1.71 -16.29 -0.79
C GLN A 102 -3.19 -15.91 -0.99
N PRO A 103 -3.90 -15.41 0.05
CA PRO A 103 -5.26 -14.94 -0.11
C PRO A 103 -5.32 -13.74 -1.06
N LEU A 104 -6.40 -13.63 -1.85
CA LEU A 104 -6.64 -12.43 -2.64
C LEU A 104 -7.23 -11.33 -1.76
N ALA A 105 -6.96 -10.06 -2.11
CA ALA A 105 -7.50 -8.90 -1.39
C ALA A 105 -9.03 -8.97 -1.27
N PHE A 106 -9.71 -9.39 -2.33
CA PHE A 106 -11.16 -9.52 -2.32
C PHE A 106 -11.66 -10.68 -1.43
N GLU A 107 -10.91 -11.77 -1.29
CA GLU A 107 -11.28 -12.88 -0.39
C GLU A 107 -11.14 -12.45 1.07
N VAL A 108 -10.07 -11.73 1.40
CA VAL A 108 -9.88 -11.16 2.74
C VAL A 108 -11.00 -10.16 3.06
N TRP A 109 -11.37 -9.30 2.10
CA TRP A 109 -12.52 -8.41 2.25
C TRP A 109 -13.81 -9.16 2.55
N GLN A 110 -14.14 -10.19 1.76
CA GLN A 110 -15.35 -10.99 1.95
C GLN A 110 -15.37 -11.66 3.31
N HIS A 111 -14.27 -12.27 3.72
CA HIS A 111 -14.14 -12.92 5.02
C HIS A 111 -14.36 -11.94 6.17
N ILE A 112 -13.69 -10.78 6.15
CA ILE A 112 -13.89 -9.74 7.17
C ILE A 112 -15.35 -9.31 7.22
N ARG A 113 -15.98 -9.06 6.05
CA ARG A 113 -17.38 -8.64 5.98
C ARG A 113 -18.34 -9.70 6.52
N GLU A 114 -18.06 -10.99 6.32
CA GLU A 114 -18.87 -12.10 6.82
C GLU A 114 -18.81 -12.24 8.34
N GLU A 115 -17.69 -11.85 8.95
CA GLU A 115 -17.51 -11.87 10.41
C GLU A 115 -18.11 -10.65 11.13
N LEU A 116 -18.48 -9.59 10.40
CA LEU A 116 -19.08 -8.40 10.97
C LEU A 116 -20.46 -8.69 11.58
N LYS A 117 -20.71 -8.13 12.76
CA LYS A 117 -22.07 -8.04 13.29
C LYS A 117 -22.86 -6.98 12.51
N PRO A 118 -24.21 -7.04 12.52
CA PRO A 118 -25.04 -6.08 11.78
C PRO A 118 -24.79 -4.59 12.10
N THR A 119 -24.28 -4.29 13.29
CA THR A 119 -23.95 -2.92 13.75
C THR A 119 -22.53 -2.49 13.42
N ASP A 120 -21.66 -3.43 13.06
CA ASP A 120 -20.25 -3.15 12.85
C ASP A 120 -20.05 -2.46 11.50
N LYS A 121 -19.12 -1.50 11.47
CA LYS A 121 -18.72 -0.79 10.27
C LYS A 121 -17.21 -0.86 10.08
N ILE A 122 -16.75 -0.69 8.84
CA ILE A 122 -15.35 -0.71 8.47
C ILE A 122 -14.89 0.71 8.11
N THR A 123 -13.85 1.18 8.78
CA THR A 123 -13.06 2.33 8.30
C THR A 123 -11.88 1.82 7.48
N ILE A 124 -11.68 2.38 6.29
CA ILE A 124 -10.61 2.02 5.37
C ILE A 124 -9.55 3.12 5.37
N LEU A 125 -8.27 2.74 5.47
CA LEU A 125 -7.13 3.63 5.24
C LEU A 125 -6.32 3.13 4.05
N THR A 126 -6.11 3.97 3.04
CA THR A 126 -5.36 3.62 1.83
C THR A 126 -4.07 4.41 1.76
N ASN A 127 -2.96 3.72 1.48
CA ASN A 127 -1.64 4.32 1.20
C ASN A 127 -1.03 3.67 -0.05
N GLY A 128 -1.72 3.80 -1.18
CA GLY A 128 -1.39 3.17 -2.45
C GLY A 128 -2.50 3.39 -3.49
N PRO A 129 -2.37 2.82 -4.69
CA PRO A 129 -3.42 2.91 -5.71
C PRO A 129 -4.75 2.33 -5.23
N LEU A 130 -5.85 2.96 -5.63
CA LEU A 130 -7.20 2.66 -5.15
C LEU A 130 -7.86 1.43 -5.79
N THR A 131 -7.11 0.66 -6.58
CA THR A 131 -7.58 -0.50 -7.36
C THR A 131 -8.32 -1.52 -6.52
N ASN A 132 -7.80 -1.83 -5.32
CA ASN A 132 -8.46 -2.78 -4.42
C ASN A 132 -9.83 -2.27 -3.95
N ILE A 133 -9.92 -0.99 -3.61
CA ILE A 133 -11.17 -0.36 -3.15
C ILE A 133 -12.17 -0.26 -4.28
N ALA A 134 -11.73 0.16 -5.47
CA ALA A 134 -12.60 0.18 -6.65
C ALA A 134 -13.13 -1.22 -6.98
N ASN A 135 -12.29 -2.26 -6.94
CA ASN A 135 -12.73 -3.63 -7.14
C ASN A 135 -13.78 -4.07 -6.09
N ILE A 136 -13.59 -3.68 -4.82
CA ILE A 136 -14.56 -3.97 -3.75
C ILE A 136 -15.89 -3.30 -4.05
N ILE A 137 -15.90 -1.99 -4.31
CA ILE A 137 -17.12 -1.21 -4.58
C ILE A 137 -17.86 -1.75 -5.82
N LEU A 138 -17.12 -2.07 -6.88
CA LEU A 138 -17.70 -2.56 -8.14
C LEU A 138 -18.22 -4.01 -8.05
N SER A 139 -17.64 -4.83 -7.18
CA SER A 139 -17.94 -6.28 -7.14
C SER A 139 -18.79 -6.71 -5.95
N ASP A 140 -18.88 -5.91 -4.88
CA ASP A 140 -19.64 -6.23 -3.68
C ASP A 140 -20.74 -5.18 -3.42
N PRO A 141 -22.00 -5.49 -3.81
CA PRO A 141 -23.14 -4.57 -3.61
C PRO A 141 -23.41 -4.19 -2.16
N LYS A 142 -22.87 -4.94 -1.18
CA LYS A 142 -23.03 -4.64 0.24
C LYS A 142 -21.92 -3.72 0.77
N ALA A 143 -20.88 -3.44 0.00
CA ALA A 143 -19.73 -2.67 0.43
C ALA A 143 -20.12 -1.29 0.98
N GLU A 144 -20.98 -0.57 0.26
CA GLU A 144 -21.42 0.76 0.69
C GLU A 144 -22.15 0.77 2.03
N SER A 145 -22.88 -0.31 2.33
CA SER A 145 -23.61 -0.42 3.60
C SER A 145 -22.70 -0.70 4.80
N VAL A 146 -21.51 -1.26 4.59
CA VAL A 146 -20.59 -1.66 5.68
C VAL A 146 -19.42 -0.71 5.83
N ILE A 147 -19.04 0.03 4.79
CA ILE A 147 -17.97 1.02 4.84
C ILE A 147 -18.50 2.28 5.54
N GLU A 148 -17.88 2.63 6.67
CA GLU A 148 -18.21 3.87 7.38
C GLU A 148 -17.55 5.08 6.73
N ARG A 149 -16.24 4.96 6.48
CA ARG A 149 -15.39 6.05 6.00
C ARG A 149 -14.15 5.50 5.32
N ILE A 150 -13.63 6.25 4.36
CA ILE A 150 -12.35 5.98 3.70
C ILE A 150 -11.40 7.17 3.89
N PHE A 151 -10.23 6.92 4.46
CA PHE A 151 -9.11 7.86 4.47
C PHE A 151 -8.16 7.53 3.32
N ILE A 152 -7.97 8.49 2.42
CA ILE A 152 -7.14 8.30 1.23
C ILE A 152 -5.88 9.14 1.33
N VAL A 153 -4.72 8.50 1.53
CA VAL A 153 -3.42 9.14 1.33
C VAL A 153 -3.15 9.23 -0.16
N GLY A 154 -3.20 10.44 -0.70
CA GLY A 154 -3.02 10.69 -2.13
C GLY A 154 -3.78 11.91 -2.57
N SER A 155 -3.88 12.10 -3.88
CA SER A 155 -4.41 13.31 -4.53
C SER A 155 -3.50 14.53 -4.38
N HIS A 156 -3.55 15.37 -5.41
CA HIS A 156 -2.91 16.69 -5.42
C HIS A 156 -4.01 17.74 -5.60
N LEU A 157 -4.32 18.45 -4.52
CA LEU A 157 -5.19 19.63 -4.57
C LEU A 157 -4.28 20.85 -4.71
N ALA A 158 -4.21 21.40 -5.92
CA ALA A 158 -3.35 22.52 -6.24
C ALA A 158 -3.69 23.73 -5.37
N GLY A 159 -2.72 24.21 -4.58
CA GLY A 159 -2.91 25.34 -3.66
C GLY A 159 -2.47 26.70 -4.20
N GLY A 160 -2.25 26.83 -5.52
CA GLY A 160 -1.82 28.07 -6.17
C GLY A 160 -0.96 27.85 -7.42
N ASN A 161 -0.45 28.95 -7.98
CA ASN A 161 0.38 28.91 -9.20
C ASN A 161 1.70 28.17 -8.95
N GLY A 162 1.94 27.11 -9.72
CA GLY A 162 3.19 26.37 -9.72
C GLY A 162 3.27 25.19 -8.74
N ASP A 163 2.22 24.92 -7.96
CA ASP A 163 2.14 23.72 -7.12
C ASP A 163 2.09 22.48 -8.02
N ARG A 164 3.07 21.59 -7.87
CA ARG A 164 3.23 20.37 -8.67
C ARG A 164 2.94 19.14 -7.84
N GLY A 165 2.44 18.12 -8.51
CA GLY A 165 2.28 16.78 -7.96
C GLY A 165 3.63 16.12 -7.64
N ASN A 166 3.61 14.83 -7.34
CA ASN A 166 4.83 14.04 -7.12
C ASN A 166 5.15 13.10 -8.29
N VAL A 167 4.33 13.02 -9.34
CA VAL A 167 4.65 12.26 -10.56
C VAL A 167 5.74 12.99 -11.36
N PHE A 168 7.00 12.58 -11.17
CA PHE A 168 8.17 13.21 -11.79
C PHE A 168 8.68 12.49 -13.04
N THR A 169 8.28 11.23 -13.25
CA THR A 169 8.72 10.39 -14.38
C THR A 169 7.92 10.60 -15.66
N VAL A 170 6.75 11.23 -15.57
CA VAL A 170 5.84 11.47 -16.68
C VAL A 170 5.61 12.97 -16.83
N PRO A 171 6.39 13.69 -17.68
CA PRO A 171 6.35 15.15 -17.75
C PRO A 171 4.98 15.76 -18.07
N SER A 172 4.16 15.03 -18.85
CA SER A 172 2.78 15.44 -19.18
C SER A 172 1.83 15.39 -17.97
N ASN A 173 2.19 14.71 -16.88
CA ASN A 173 1.37 14.51 -15.69
C ASN A 173 1.98 15.14 -14.43
N LYS A 174 2.68 16.27 -14.58
CA LYS A 174 3.37 16.99 -13.49
C LYS A 174 2.49 17.52 -12.34
N PHE A 175 1.17 17.49 -12.51
CA PHE A 175 0.20 17.90 -11.48
C PHE A 175 -0.46 16.70 -10.79
N SER A 176 -0.11 15.48 -11.20
CA SER A 176 -0.70 14.27 -10.66
C SER A 176 0.03 13.81 -9.40
N GLU A 177 -0.73 13.21 -8.49
CA GLU A 177 -0.20 12.46 -7.36
C GLU A 177 -0.09 10.97 -7.75
N PHE A 178 0.99 10.28 -7.37
CA PHE A 178 1.30 8.95 -7.84
C PHE A 178 0.22 7.90 -7.51
N ASN A 179 -0.36 7.86 -6.30
CA ASN A 179 -1.40 6.87 -5.97
C ASN A 179 -2.62 7.00 -6.89
N PHE A 180 -3.01 8.23 -7.21
CA PHE A 180 -4.09 8.51 -8.17
C PHE A 180 -3.66 8.25 -9.62
N PHE A 181 -2.41 8.54 -9.97
CA PHE A 181 -1.88 8.37 -11.32
C PHE A 181 -1.70 6.90 -11.70
N LEU A 182 -1.36 6.04 -10.75
CA LEU A 182 -1.13 4.62 -10.98
C LEU A 182 -2.41 3.86 -11.35
N ASP A 183 -3.57 4.34 -10.91
CA ASP A 183 -4.87 3.84 -11.37
C ASP A 183 -5.95 4.94 -11.37
N PRO A 184 -5.99 5.79 -12.41
CA PRO A 184 -6.93 6.90 -12.48
C PRO A 184 -8.38 6.44 -12.59
N GLN A 185 -8.63 5.27 -13.19
CA GLN A 185 -9.98 4.70 -13.32
C GLN A 185 -10.51 4.25 -11.96
N ALA A 186 -9.68 3.55 -11.18
CA ALA A 186 -10.04 3.21 -9.81
C ALA A 186 -10.21 4.46 -8.93
N ALA A 187 -9.32 5.44 -9.06
CA ALA A 187 -9.44 6.70 -8.32
C ALA A 187 -10.77 7.41 -8.60
N LYS A 188 -11.18 7.49 -9.88
CA LYS A 188 -12.48 8.02 -10.29
C LYS A 188 -13.63 7.22 -9.66
N ALA A 189 -13.61 5.89 -9.80
CA ALA A 189 -14.68 5.03 -9.28
C ALA A 189 -14.86 5.17 -7.75
N VAL A 190 -13.77 5.29 -6.99
CA VAL A 190 -13.85 5.48 -5.54
C VAL A 190 -14.34 6.89 -5.18
N VAL A 191 -13.80 7.94 -5.80
CA VAL A 191 -14.20 9.32 -5.49
C VAL A 191 -15.67 9.58 -5.86
N GLU A 192 -16.17 8.96 -6.92
CA GLU A 192 -17.57 9.07 -7.36
C GLU A 192 -18.53 8.09 -6.66
N SER A 193 -18.04 7.25 -5.72
CA SER A 193 -18.86 6.21 -5.06
C SER A 193 -19.92 6.72 -4.08
N GLY A 194 -19.89 8.00 -3.70
CA GLY A 194 -20.80 8.56 -2.70
C GLY A 194 -20.48 8.16 -1.25
N LEU A 195 -19.40 7.39 -1.01
CA LEU A 195 -18.91 7.05 0.34
C LEU A 195 -18.35 8.29 1.08
N ASP A 196 -18.36 8.23 2.41
CA ASP A 196 -17.68 9.25 3.23
C ASP A 196 -16.16 9.12 3.05
N ILE A 197 -15.58 10.07 2.31
CA ILE A 197 -14.16 10.05 1.91
C ILE A 197 -13.46 11.27 2.50
N THR A 198 -12.39 11.01 3.25
CA THR A 198 -11.44 12.03 3.70
C THR A 198 -10.14 11.89 2.93
N LEU A 199 -9.81 12.91 2.12
CA LEU A 199 -8.52 12.98 1.43
C LEU A 199 -7.44 13.52 2.36
N ILE A 200 -6.27 12.88 2.33
CA ILE A 200 -5.03 13.35 2.93
C ILE A 200 -4.12 13.76 1.77
N PRO A 201 -4.26 15.00 1.24
CA PRO A 201 -3.62 15.43 0.01
C PRO A 201 -2.12 15.56 0.17
N LEU A 202 -1.39 15.49 -0.95
CA LEU A 202 0.07 15.65 -1.00
C LEU A 202 0.56 16.93 -0.29
N ARG A 203 -0.20 18.02 -0.36
CA ARG A 203 0.11 19.26 0.36
C ARG A 203 0.10 19.10 1.88
N ALA A 204 -0.81 18.30 2.44
CA ALA A 204 -0.85 18.03 3.87
C ALA A 204 0.32 17.11 4.26
N GLN A 205 0.64 16.13 3.42
CA GLN A 205 1.78 15.23 3.63
C GLN A 205 3.13 15.99 3.68
N ARG A 206 3.34 16.93 2.75
CA ARG A 206 4.53 17.82 2.69
C ARG A 206 4.64 18.83 3.85
N GLN A 207 3.67 18.91 4.75
CA GLN A 207 3.75 19.78 5.94
C GLN A 207 4.25 19.02 7.17
N VAL A 208 4.35 17.69 7.08
CA VAL A 208 4.70 16.80 8.21
C VAL A 208 5.87 15.88 7.86
N ASP A 209 6.61 16.17 6.79
CA ASP A 209 7.77 15.44 6.28
C ASP A 209 9.06 15.82 7.03
N SER A 210 9.22 15.31 8.26
CA SER A 210 10.41 15.60 9.06
C SER A 210 10.93 14.38 9.82
N PHE A 211 11.95 13.72 9.25
CA PHE A 211 12.71 12.69 9.98
C PHE A 211 13.19 13.17 11.34
N LYS A 212 13.68 14.41 11.44
CA LYS A 212 14.29 14.93 12.68
C LYS A 212 13.28 15.04 13.82
N GLU A 213 12.06 15.48 13.53
CA GLU A 213 11.01 15.63 14.54
C GLU A 213 10.44 14.28 14.94
N VAL A 214 10.18 13.40 13.96
CA VAL A 214 9.66 12.06 14.21
C VAL A 214 10.67 11.20 14.98
N THR A 215 11.94 11.18 14.56
CA THR A 215 13.00 10.42 15.27
C THR A 215 13.23 10.94 16.67
N ARG A 216 13.16 12.25 16.92
CA ARG A 216 13.24 12.81 18.28
C ARG A 216 12.08 12.32 19.15
N SER A 217 10.87 12.34 18.62
CA SER A 217 9.67 11.90 19.32
C SER A 217 9.74 10.40 19.67
N LEU A 218 10.18 9.57 18.71
CA LEU A 218 10.40 8.13 18.92
C LEU A 218 11.57 7.84 19.88
N CYS A 219 12.56 8.73 19.97
CA CYS A 219 13.66 8.57 20.92
C CYS A 219 13.15 8.64 22.37
N THR A 220 12.21 9.54 22.65
CA THR A 220 11.60 9.75 23.97
C THR A 220 10.42 8.84 24.28
N ALA A 221 9.86 8.17 23.26
CA ALA A 221 8.75 7.24 23.44
C ALA A 221 9.17 5.96 24.19
N GLU A 222 8.18 5.29 24.77
CA GLU A 222 8.34 3.95 25.34
C GLU A 222 8.91 2.98 24.30
N LYS A 223 9.89 2.16 24.71
CA LYS A 223 10.60 1.26 23.82
C LYS A 223 9.83 -0.05 23.63
N THR A 224 8.92 -0.02 22.66
CA THR A 224 8.30 -1.22 22.10
C THR A 224 9.11 -1.73 20.89
N PRO A 225 8.92 -3.00 20.45
CA PRO A 225 9.51 -3.49 19.19
C PRO A 225 9.17 -2.61 17.99
N GLU A 226 7.93 -2.12 17.89
CA GLU A 226 7.44 -1.27 16.80
C GLU A 226 8.11 0.10 16.81
N SER A 227 8.16 0.75 17.98
CA SER A 227 8.82 2.06 18.11
C SER A 227 10.31 1.99 17.80
N SER A 228 10.96 0.89 18.21
CA SER A 228 12.39 0.64 17.96
C SER A 228 12.64 0.38 16.48
N PHE A 229 11.81 -0.44 15.84
CA PHE A 229 11.86 -0.69 14.39
C PHE A 229 11.66 0.61 13.60
N ALA A 230 10.58 1.36 13.89
CA ALA A 230 10.30 2.63 13.23
C ALA A 230 11.45 3.63 13.40
N TYR A 231 12.00 3.74 14.61
CA TYR A 231 13.15 4.61 14.88
C TYR A 231 14.38 4.22 14.06
N GLN A 232 14.75 2.94 14.05
CA GLN A 232 15.91 2.44 13.30
C GLN A 232 15.73 2.59 11.79
N LEU A 233 14.54 2.34 11.27
CA LEU A 233 14.20 2.52 9.87
C LEU A 233 14.35 3.99 9.46
N LEU A 234 13.69 4.91 10.18
CA LEU A 234 13.74 6.35 9.87
C LEU A 234 15.16 6.91 10.03
N LEU A 235 15.91 6.46 11.03
CA LEU A 235 17.31 6.85 11.21
C LEU A 235 18.19 6.36 10.04
N SER A 236 17.96 5.13 9.57
CA SER A 236 18.67 4.56 8.41
C SER A 236 18.36 5.34 7.13
N MET A 237 17.08 5.68 6.91
CA MET A 237 16.66 6.51 5.77
C MET A 237 17.29 7.90 5.83
N GLN A 238 17.29 8.55 6.99
CA GLN A 238 17.95 9.84 7.17
C GLN A 238 19.47 9.77 6.92
N LYS A 239 20.12 8.66 7.30
CA LYS A 239 21.53 8.44 7.04
C LYS A 239 21.80 8.24 5.54
N LEU A 240 20.95 7.52 4.83
CA LEU A 240 21.04 7.35 3.38
C LEU A 240 20.85 8.69 2.65
N GLN A 241 19.81 9.44 3.02
CA GLN A 241 19.52 10.77 2.48
C GLN A 241 20.74 11.70 2.59
N LYS A 242 21.47 11.69 3.71
CA LYS A 242 22.64 12.56 3.92
C LYS A 242 23.90 12.12 3.19
N ASN A 243 24.09 10.81 3.01
CA ASN A 243 25.38 10.25 2.58
C ASN A 243 25.37 9.74 1.13
N ASN A 244 24.21 9.68 0.48
CA ASN A 244 24.09 9.12 -0.86
C ASN A 244 23.09 9.93 -1.71
N GLN A 245 23.60 10.48 -2.81
CA GLN A 245 22.85 11.32 -3.74
C GLN A 245 21.60 10.63 -4.32
N ALA A 246 21.61 9.30 -4.43
CA ALA A 246 20.46 8.53 -4.91
C ALA A 246 19.24 8.57 -3.96
N TYR A 247 19.39 9.07 -2.73
CA TYR A 247 18.31 9.14 -1.73
C TYR A 247 17.96 10.56 -1.31
N HIS A 248 18.45 11.59 -2.01
CA HIS A 248 18.15 12.99 -1.67
C HIS A 248 16.65 13.34 -1.74
N HIS A 249 15.85 12.57 -2.47
CA HIS A 249 14.40 12.75 -2.62
C HIS A 249 13.60 12.20 -1.43
N ILE A 250 14.19 11.37 -0.58
CA ILE A 250 13.54 10.85 0.62
C ILE A 250 13.48 11.98 1.64
N VAL A 251 12.31 12.27 2.24
CA VAL A 251 12.09 13.39 3.19
C VAL A 251 11.35 12.92 4.44
#